data_AF-A0A1Z5HW81-F1
#
_entry.id   AF-A0A1Z5HW81-F1
#
_cell.length_a   1.000
_cell.length_b   1.000
_cell.length_c   1.000
_cell.angle_alpha   90.00
_cell.angle_beta   90.00
_cell.angle_gamma   90.00
#
_symmetry.space_group_name_H-M   'P 1'
#
loop_
_entity.id
_entity.type
_entity.pdbx_description
1 polymer ?
#
loop_
_entity_poly.entity_id
_entity_poly.type
_entity_poly.pdbx_seq_one_letter_code
_entity_poly.pdbx_strand_id
1 'polypeptide(L)' 'GRDLFNQTVDLVFFDTTTSYFEGEGAKELSQYGYSRDHRPDRVQVVIGLLMRQDGIPIAHEV' A
#
# COMPACT_ATOMS: atom_id res chain seq x y z
N GLY A 1 -24.98 17.52 -15.26
CA GLY A 1 -24.79 16.21 -14.58
C GLY A 1 -23.49 16.26 -13.80
N ARG A 2 -23.39 15.55 -12.67
CA ARG A 2 -22.10 15.39 -11.98
C ARG A 2 -21.23 14.43 -12.80
N ASP A 3 -19.99 14.83 -13.03
CA ASP A 3 -18.95 14.00 -13.63
C ASP A 3 -18.25 13.21 -12.50
N LEU A 4 -18.24 11.88 -12.62
CA LEU A 4 -17.77 10.96 -11.58
C LEU A 4 -16.24 10.76 -11.62
N PHE A 5 -15.56 11.16 -12.70
CA PHE A 5 -14.15 10.82 -12.94
C PHE A 5 -13.23 12.03 -13.13
N ASN A 6 -13.77 13.25 -13.15
CA ASN A 6 -12.97 14.48 -13.15
C ASN A 6 -12.44 14.80 -11.74
N GLN A 7 -11.47 14.01 -11.28
CA GLN A 7 -10.69 14.36 -10.09
C GLN A 7 -9.49 15.20 -10.51
N THR A 8 -9.33 16.37 -9.90
CA THR A 8 -8.12 17.18 -10.03
C THR A 8 -7.01 16.49 -9.25
N VAL A 9 -6.04 15.89 -9.96
CA VAL A 9 -4.88 15.19 -9.39
C VAL A 9 -3.61 15.99 -9.70
N ASP A 10 -3.50 17.18 -9.12
CA ASP A 10 -2.35 18.08 -9.35
C ASP A 10 -1.11 17.67 -8.54
N LEU A 11 -1.34 17.05 -7.37
CA LEU A 11 -0.32 16.56 -6.45
C LEU A 11 -0.80 15.25 -5.81
N VAL A 12 0.07 14.25 -5.77
CA VAL A 12 -0.16 12.98 -5.08
C VAL A 12 0.87 12.79 -3.98
N PHE A 13 0.41 12.38 -2.80
CA PHE A 13 1.27 11.85 -1.76
C PHE A 13 1.43 10.35 -1.97
N PHE A 14 2.66 9.88 -1.90
CA PHE A 14 2.99 8.46 -2.01
C PHE A 14 3.73 8.02 -0.75
N ASP A 15 3.32 6.89 -0.19
CA ASP A 15 4.02 6.24 0.90
C ASP A 15 4.02 4.71 0.72
N THR A 16 5.01 4.06 1.33
CA THR A 16 5.12 2.60 1.38
C THR A 16 5.02 2.10 2.81
N THR A 17 3.98 1.32 3.07
CA THR A 17 3.82 0.61 4.34
C THR A 17 4.10 -0.87 4.16
N THR A 18 4.46 -1.55 5.25
CA THR A 18 4.70 -3.00 5.26
C THR A 18 3.84 -3.64 6.32
N SER A 19 3.24 -4.78 6.01
CA SER A 19 2.49 -5.60 6.95
C SER A 19 2.99 -7.04 6.89
N TYR A 20 3.02 -7.72 8.04
CA TYR A 20 3.39 -9.13 8.12
C TYR A 20 2.18 -10.04 8.30
N PHE A 21 2.33 -11.32 7.95
CA PHE A 21 1.30 -12.33 8.16
C PHE A 21 1.61 -13.22 9.37
N GLU A 22 0.57 -13.61 10.09
CA GLU A 22 0.60 -14.76 10.99
C GLU A 22 0.22 -16.01 10.18
N GLY A 23 1.21 -16.86 9.83
CA GLY A 23 1.01 -18.07 9.02
C GLY A 23 1.78 -18.06 7.69
N GLU A 24 1.31 -18.84 6.69
CA GLU A 24 1.99 -19.00 5.39
C GLU A 24 1.94 -17.74 4.50
N GLY A 25 1.07 -16.77 4.80
CA GLY A 25 0.87 -15.57 3.98
C GLY A 25 0.26 -15.84 2.60
N ALA A 26 0.17 -14.79 1.79
CA ALA A 26 -0.25 -14.89 0.40
C ALA A 26 0.94 -15.31 -0.47
N LYS A 27 0.96 -16.55 -0.96
CA LYS A 27 2.14 -17.14 -1.62
C LYS A 27 2.71 -16.34 -2.80
N GLU A 28 1.86 -15.60 -3.51
CA GLU A 28 2.25 -14.80 -4.68
C GLU A 28 2.55 -13.34 -4.36
N LEU A 29 2.10 -12.85 -3.20
CA LEU A 29 2.17 -11.42 -2.82
C LEU A 29 3.04 -11.17 -1.58
N SER A 30 3.46 -12.22 -0.89
CA SER A 30 4.22 -12.11 0.36
C SER A 30 5.54 -12.85 0.28
N GLN A 31 6.57 -12.22 0.83
CA GLN A 31 7.93 -12.74 0.87
C GLN A 31 8.61 -12.35 2.17
N TYR A 32 9.64 -13.09 2.55
CA TYR A 32 10.55 -12.64 3.60
C TYR A 32 11.35 -11.43 3.09
N GLY A 33 11.57 -10.45 3.95
CA GLY A 33 12.20 -9.20 3.54
C GLY A 33 12.39 -8.23 4.69
N TYR A 34 12.70 -6.97 4.35
CA TYR A 34 12.88 -5.91 5.32
C TYR A 34 11.58 -5.69 6.10
N SER A 35 11.64 -5.93 7.40
CA SER A 35 10.53 -5.68 8.30
C SER A 35 10.68 -4.33 8.97
N ARG A 36 9.77 -3.39 8.69
CA ARG A 36 9.67 -2.16 9.48
C ARG A 36 9.33 -2.45 10.94
N ASP A 37 8.69 -3.59 11.21
CA ASP A 37 8.32 -4.08 12.55
C ASP A 37 9.42 -4.94 13.21
N HIS A 38 10.60 -5.05 12.61
CA HIS A 38 11.71 -5.89 13.09
C HIS A 38 11.33 -7.38 13.24
N ARG A 39 10.46 -7.90 12.38
CA ARG A 39 10.03 -9.31 12.30
C ARG A 39 10.52 -9.99 11.02
N PRO A 40 11.84 -10.20 10.87
CA PRO A 40 12.39 -10.92 9.71
C PRO A 40 11.96 -12.39 9.68
N ASP A 41 11.41 -12.93 10.78
CA ASP A 41 10.85 -14.27 10.91
C ASP A 41 9.50 -14.46 10.20
N ARG A 42 8.90 -13.38 9.68
CA ARG A 42 7.56 -13.40 9.07
C ARG A 42 7.59 -13.00 7.61
N VAL A 43 6.74 -13.65 6.81
CA VAL A 43 6.45 -13.20 5.44
C VAL A 43 5.66 -11.90 5.48
N GLN A 44 5.96 -11.02 4.55
CA GLN A 44 5.49 -9.64 4.53
C GLN A 44 5.02 -9.24 3.14
N VAL A 45 4.15 -8.24 3.11
CA VAL A 45 3.71 -7.54 1.91
C VAL A 45 4.04 -6.07 2.02
N VAL A 46 4.46 -5.47 0.91
CA VAL A 46 4.67 -4.03 0.79
C VAL A 46 3.44 -3.45 0.11
N ILE A 47 2.89 -2.36 0.63
CA ILE A 47 1.74 -1.69 0.05
C ILE A 47 2.14 -0.25 -0.27
N GLY A 48 2.08 0.11 -1.54
CA GLY A 48 2.18 1.48 -2.02
C GLY A 48 0.81 2.13 -2.06
N LEU A 49 0.65 3.31 -1.47
CA LEU A 49 -0.61 4.06 -1.50
C LEU A 49 -0.41 5.43 -2.15
N LEU A 50 -1.29 5.77 -3.09
CA LEU A 50 -1.37 7.10 -3.67
C LEU A 50 -2.57 7.82 -3.08
N MET A 51 -2.31 8.96 -2.45
CA MET A 51 -3.28 9.76 -1.73
C MET A 51 -3.38 11.14 -2.37
N ARG A 52 -4.60 11.68 -2.44
CA ARG A 52 -4.81 13.10 -2.73
C ARG A 52 -4.39 13.97 -1.56
N GLN A 53 -4.30 15.27 -1.82
CA GLN A 53 -3.96 16.25 -0.79
C GLN A 53 -4.95 16.30 0.38
N ASP A 54 -6.22 15.94 0.16
CA ASP A 54 -7.26 15.86 1.20
C ASP A 54 -7.25 14.53 1.99
N GLY A 55 -6.27 13.66 1.76
CA GLY A 55 -6.10 12.40 2.47
C GLY A 55 -6.99 11.27 1.98
N ILE A 56 -7.57 11.38 0.79
CA ILE A 56 -8.37 10.31 0.17
C ILE A 56 -7.49 9.45 -0.76
N PRO A 57 -7.48 8.11 -0.62
CA PRO A 57 -6.74 7.23 -1.51
C PRO A 57 -7.35 7.22 -2.92
N ILE A 58 -6.49 7.18 -3.94
CA ILE A 58 -6.89 7.11 -5.36
C ILE A 58 -6.31 5.92 -6.11
N ALA A 59 -5.20 5.33 -5.63
CA ALA A 59 -4.63 4.10 -6.17
C ALA A 59 -3.78 3.38 -5.12
N HIS A 60 -3.51 2.10 -5.37
CA HIS A 60 -2.61 1.28 -4.58
C HIS A 60 -1.85 0.27 -5.46
N GLU A 61 -0.71 -0.20 -4.97
CA GLU A 61 0.06 -1.30 -5.54
C GLU A 61 0.52 -2.24 -4.42
N VAL A 62 0.52 -3.55 -4.71
CA VAL A 62 0.84 -4.65 -3.78
C VAL A 62 1.77 -5.62 -4.48
#